data_AF-A0A2N6ECH1-F1
#
_entry.id   AF-A0A2N6ECH1-F1
#
_cell.length_a   1.000
_cell.length_b   1.000
_cell.length_c   1.000
_cell.angle_alpha   90.00
_cell.angle_beta   90.00
_cell.angle_gamma   90.00
#
_symmetry.space_group_name_H-M   'P 1'
#
loop_
_entity.id
_entity.type
_entity.pdbx_description
1 polymer ?
#
loop_
_entity_poly.entity_id
_entity_poly.type
_entity_poly.pdbx_seq_one_letter_code
_entity_poly.pdbx_strand_id
1 'polypeptide(L)'
;MNYPVWYLPGIGGGTLIALIAVTHVFISHFAVGGGLYLVMAERKGLREQNRGILDFTRSHAKFFMLVTMVAGGMTGVGIWFVISLVQPAATSLLIHTFVFGWAAEWVFFLVEIVAVLVYYYTFDRMAPRTHMAVGWVYFVSAWLSLFLITGIIGFMLTPGGWLQNASFWSGFFNPSFWPSLVFRTCIALMFAGVYAFVTTAFLKDRELKAAMTRFSGKWVLLAFLPAVPAGFWYLSVLPGPARALVAGGSPTIQRTLEWGLWAVIALLVLSLLLTLARPAAHNKLLSFVVLGCAFLFMGSFEWTREAARRPYVINEVMYSNGLLEKDVTALCAEGCLPTARWGGMRELHEESLVEAGAALFRVQCFACHSVGGPNNDILPRTATMPFAALKTYISSLHERRYFMPPFAGTDAEARALTAYLTAGLHGKPLPPEEPPAVAGADEGRTIFEENCLFCHPLELVEARTSGWSREKVREGIGNLSALNPAMPDFYGTEEEKDLLAAYIASLQGSVPVAGHDPGEDVFEEHCALCHTLEGDYNQLLPKIAGWDEAKIRAALDGLERLNPAMPPLSATAAEKDALARFLAESLKGGAR
;
A
#
# COMPACT_ATOMS: atom_id res chain seq x y z
N MET A 1 4.39 0.51 -24.43
CA MET A 1 5.06 1.77 -24.85
C MET A 1 5.78 2.35 -23.66
N ASN A 2 7.11 2.42 -23.69
CA ASN A 2 7.90 2.98 -22.59
C ASN A 2 7.97 4.51 -22.71
N TYR A 3 7.56 5.18 -21.63
CA TYR A 3 7.66 6.63 -21.43
C TYR A 3 8.83 6.93 -20.49
N PRO A 4 9.41 8.15 -20.51
CA PRO A 4 10.36 8.54 -19.49
C PRO A 4 9.64 8.67 -18.15
N VAL A 5 10.22 8.11 -17.09
CA VAL A 5 9.68 8.19 -15.73
C VAL A 5 10.59 9.10 -14.90
N TRP A 6 9.99 9.93 -14.05
CA TRP A 6 10.73 10.79 -13.13
C TRP A 6 11.34 9.97 -12.00
N TYR A 7 12.63 9.64 -12.16
CA TYR A 7 13.37 8.78 -11.23
C TYR A 7 13.83 9.54 -9.98
N LEU A 8 13.18 9.26 -8.85
CA LEU A 8 13.44 9.86 -7.54
C LEU A 8 13.62 8.76 -6.47
N PRO A 9 14.74 8.02 -6.47
CA PRO A 9 14.91 6.81 -5.68
C PRO A 9 14.79 7.02 -4.17
N GLY A 10 15.21 8.17 -3.63
CA GLY A 10 15.12 8.45 -2.19
C GLY A 10 13.72 8.81 -1.67
N ILE A 11 12.77 9.14 -2.55
CA ILE A 11 11.40 9.54 -2.17
C ILE A 11 10.36 8.51 -2.64
N GLY A 12 10.55 7.98 -3.85
CA GLY A 12 9.59 7.12 -4.55
C GLY A 12 8.43 7.90 -5.17
N GLY A 13 8.12 7.64 -6.44
CA GLY A 13 7.05 8.36 -7.16
C GLY A 13 5.66 8.17 -6.54
N GLY A 14 5.36 6.97 -6.02
CA GLY A 14 4.08 6.69 -5.36
C GLY A 14 3.82 7.56 -4.13
N THR A 15 4.86 7.99 -3.42
CA THR A 15 4.76 8.87 -2.24
C THR A 15 4.27 10.26 -2.64
N LEU A 16 4.78 10.80 -3.75
CA LEU A 16 4.37 12.09 -4.29
C LEU A 16 2.91 12.05 -4.74
N ILE A 17 2.50 11.00 -5.44
CA ILE A 17 1.09 10.78 -5.82
C ILE A 17 0.21 10.76 -4.57
N ALA A 18 0.57 9.97 -3.55
CA ALA A 18 -0.23 9.87 -2.33
C ALA A 18 -0.39 11.23 -1.62
N LEU A 19 0.70 11.98 -1.45
CA LEU A 19 0.68 13.28 -0.78
C LEU A 19 -0.24 14.27 -1.50
N ILE A 20 -0.09 14.42 -2.82
CA ILE A 20 -0.86 15.40 -3.59
C ILE A 20 -2.32 14.95 -3.75
N ALA A 21 -2.56 13.66 -3.99
CA ALA A 21 -3.90 13.11 -4.17
C ALA A 21 -4.74 13.22 -2.89
N VAL A 22 -4.21 12.80 -1.73
CA VAL A 22 -4.93 12.92 -0.46
C VAL A 22 -5.27 14.37 -0.15
N THR A 23 -4.30 15.28 -0.34
CA THR A 23 -4.50 16.71 -0.10
C THR A 23 -5.56 17.30 -1.02
N HIS A 24 -5.46 17.05 -2.32
CA HIS A 24 -6.42 17.56 -3.29
C HIS A 24 -7.81 16.99 -3.06
N VAL A 25 -7.95 15.67 -2.87
CA VAL A 25 -9.25 15.00 -2.69
C VAL A 25 -9.94 15.51 -1.42
N PHE A 26 -9.18 15.77 -0.35
CA PHE A 26 -9.73 16.36 0.86
C PHE A 26 -10.32 17.77 0.63
N ILE A 27 -9.66 18.59 -0.21
CA ILE A 27 -10.13 19.93 -0.57
C ILE A 27 -11.27 19.87 -1.58
N SER A 28 -11.21 18.98 -2.57
CA SER A 28 -12.24 18.86 -3.61
C SER A 28 -13.56 18.34 -3.07
N HIS A 29 -13.54 17.42 -2.10
CA HIS A 29 -14.76 16.99 -1.40
C HIS A 29 -15.39 18.13 -0.59
N PHE A 30 -14.56 19.02 -0.03
CA PHE A 30 -15.05 20.26 0.56
C PHE A 30 -15.64 21.21 -0.47
N ALA A 31 -15.04 21.34 -1.67
CA ALA A 31 -15.61 22.13 -2.75
C ALA A 31 -17.03 21.65 -3.11
N VAL A 32 -17.20 20.36 -3.35
CA VAL A 32 -18.50 19.76 -3.69
C VAL A 32 -19.53 19.95 -2.58
N GLY A 33 -19.25 19.48 -1.36
CA GLY A 33 -20.22 19.54 -0.26
C GLY A 33 -20.43 20.95 0.27
N GLY A 34 -19.37 21.75 0.34
CA GLY A 34 -19.40 23.13 0.81
C GLY A 34 -20.22 24.04 -0.09
N GLY A 35 -20.28 23.76 -1.39
CA GLY A 35 -21.20 24.43 -2.32
C GLY A 35 -22.66 24.33 -1.88
N LEU A 36 -23.13 23.12 -1.56
CA LEU A 36 -24.49 22.93 -1.04
C LEU A 36 -24.64 23.57 0.35
N TYR A 37 -23.62 23.47 1.19
CA TYR A 37 -23.64 24.06 2.52
C TYR A 37 -23.85 25.57 2.49
N LEU A 38 -23.19 26.30 1.57
CA LEU A 38 -23.37 27.74 1.40
C LEU A 38 -24.82 28.11 1.11
N VAL A 39 -25.42 27.44 0.11
CA VAL A 39 -26.83 27.66 -0.28
C VAL A 39 -27.77 27.40 0.90
N MET A 40 -27.54 26.32 1.63
CA MET A 40 -28.39 25.93 2.75
C MET A 40 -28.20 26.83 3.98
N ALA A 41 -26.98 27.31 4.24
CA ALA A 41 -26.68 28.26 5.31
C ALA A 41 -27.28 29.65 5.01
N GLU A 42 -27.21 30.10 3.76
CA GLU A 42 -27.89 31.33 3.32
C GLU A 42 -29.40 31.19 3.45
N ARG A 43 -29.98 30.10 2.94
CA ARG A 43 -31.41 29.82 3.06
C ARG A 43 -31.87 29.81 4.52
N LYS A 44 -31.07 29.24 5.42
CA LYS A 44 -31.32 29.27 6.86
C LYS A 44 -31.33 30.71 7.39
N GLY A 45 -30.32 31.52 7.08
CA GLY A 45 -30.23 32.91 7.51
C GLY A 45 -31.41 33.77 7.01
N LEU A 46 -31.83 33.56 5.76
CA LEU A 46 -32.99 34.25 5.17
C LEU A 46 -34.30 33.81 5.84
N ARG A 47 -34.51 32.50 6.02
CA ARG A 47 -35.74 31.95 6.63
C ARG A 47 -35.90 32.39 8.09
N GLU A 48 -34.80 32.43 8.83
CA GLU A 48 -34.79 32.83 10.24
C GLU A 48 -34.64 34.34 10.43
N GLN A 49 -34.54 35.11 9.33
CA GLN A 49 -34.29 36.55 9.34
C GLN A 49 -33.09 36.95 10.23
N ASN A 50 -32.08 36.09 10.27
CA ASN A 50 -30.94 36.22 11.17
C ASN A 50 -29.72 36.75 10.40
N ARG A 51 -29.41 38.04 10.61
CA ARG A 51 -28.28 38.70 9.97
C ARG A 51 -26.94 38.06 10.33
N GLY A 52 -26.77 37.59 11.58
CA GLY A 52 -25.55 36.92 12.02
C GLY A 52 -25.24 35.63 11.23
N ILE A 53 -26.28 34.87 10.85
CA ILE A 53 -26.11 33.68 9.99
C ILE A 53 -25.70 34.10 8.58
N LEU A 54 -26.28 35.16 8.02
CA LEU A 54 -25.91 35.66 6.69
C LEU A 54 -24.46 36.18 6.66
N ASP A 55 -24.05 36.94 7.68
CA ASP A 55 -22.68 37.45 7.81
C ASP A 55 -21.68 36.29 8.01
N PHE A 56 -22.05 35.26 8.79
CA PHE A 56 -21.28 34.02 8.86
C PHE A 56 -21.16 33.36 7.49
N THR A 57 -22.25 33.19 6.75
CA THR A 57 -22.25 32.53 5.45
C THR A 57 -21.39 33.30 4.45
N ARG A 58 -21.42 34.64 4.46
CA ARG A 58 -20.54 35.48 3.65
C ARG A 58 -19.07 35.31 4.01
N SER A 59 -18.73 35.26 5.30
CA SER A 59 -17.37 35.00 5.76
C SER A 59 -16.90 33.58 5.42
N HIS A 60 -17.79 32.59 5.55
CA HIS A 60 -17.51 31.20 5.18
C HIS A 60 -17.35 31.07 3.66
N ALA A 61 -18.13 31.79 2.86
CA ALA A 61 -17.99 31.84 1.40
C ALA A 61 -16.62 32.38 0.98
N LYS A 62 -16.08 33.39 1.68
CA LYS A 62 -14.71 33.86 1.45
C LYS A 62 -13.68 32.77 1.72
N PHE A 63 -13.78 32.10 2.87
CA PHE A 63 -12.90 31.01 3.25
C PHE A 63 -12.98 29.85 2.24
N PHE A 64 -14.21 29.44 1.92
CA PHE A 64 -14.53 28.44 0.92
C PHE A 64 -13.87 28.76 -0.41
N MET A 65 -14.15 29.93 -0.99
CA MET A 65 -13.57 30.39 -2.24
C MET A 65 -12.04 30.35 -2.23
N LEU A 66 -11.38 30.83 -1.17
CA LEU A 66 -9.91 30.82 -1.09
C LEU A 66 -9.34 29.40 -1.03
N VAL A 67 -9.94 28.52 -0.22
CA VAL A 67 -9.46 27.15 -0.07
C VAL A 67 -9.71 26.34 -1.34
N THR A 68 -10.91 26.41 -1.90
CA THR A 68 -11.29 25.57 -3.05
C THR A 68 -10.69 26.09 -4.35
N MET A 69 -10.74 27.40 -4.61
CA MET A 69 -10.22 27.97 -5.85
C MET A 69 -8.69 28.02 -5.87
N VAL A 70 -8.04 28.47 -4.79
CA VAL A 70 -6.58 28.65 -4.78
C VAL A 70 -5.90 27.34 -4.42
N ALA A 71 -6.12 26.81 -3.22
CA ALA A 71 -5.44 25.59 -2.80
C ALA A 71 -5.95 24.36 -3.57
N GLY A 72 -7.26 24.26 -3.83
CA GLY A 72 -7.84 23.20 -4.66
C GLY A 72 -7.35 23.28 -6.12
N GLY A 73 -7.36 24.47 -6.74
CA GLY A 73 -6.83 24.68 -8.08
C GLY A 73 -5.34 24.32 -8.22
N MET A 74 -4.50 24.79 -7.29
CA MET A 74 -3.06 24.48 -7.29
C MET A 74 -2.80 22.98 -7.12
N THR A 75 -3.50 22.32 -6.19
CA THR A 75 -3.32 20.88 -5.94
C THR A 75 -3.88 20.03 -7.09
N GLY A 76 -4.93 20.49 -7.78
CA GLY A 76 -5.48 19.82 -8.96
C GLY A 76 -4.51 19.84 -10.13
N VAL A 77 -3.92 20.99 -10.44
CA VAL A 77 -2.83 21.09 -11.44
C VAL A 77 -1.62 20.25 -11.00
N GLY A 78 -1.31 20.25 -9.70
CA GLY A 78 -0.25 19.43 -9.11
C GLY A 78 -0.44 17.93 -9.34
N ILE A 79 -1.66 17.39 -9.22
CA ILE A 79 -1.94 15.99 -9.55
C ILE A 79 -1.57 15.70 -10.99
N TRP A 80 -2.07 16.49 -11.95
CA TRP A 80 -1.82 16.29 -13.37
C TRP A 80 -0.34 16.26 -13.71
N PHE A 81 0.44 17.15 -13.12
CA PHE A 81 1.88 17.16 -13.26
C PHE A 81 2.53 15.89 -12.69
N VAL A 82 2.18 15.52 -11.44
CA VAL A 82 2.79 14.36 -10.76
C VAL A 82 2.44 13.05 -11.47
N ILE A 83 1.17 12.81 -11.80
CA ILE A 83 0.77 11.54 -12.45
C ILE A 83 1.38 11.41 -13.85
N SER A 84 1.52 12.51 -14.60
CA SER A 84 2.14 12.48 -15.94
C SER A 84 3.63 12.15 -15.89
N LEU A 85 4.31 12.45 -14.78
CA LEU A 85 5.73 12.20 -14.61
C LEU A 85 6.03 10.87 -13.92
N VAL A 86 5.18 10.45 -12.98
CA VAL A 86 5.37 9.23 -12.20
C VAL A 86 4.72 8.03 -12.90
N GLN A 87 3.55 8.21 -13.53
CA GLN A 87 2.80 7.13 -14.18
C GLN A 87 2.27 7.51 -15.58
N PRO A 88 3.14 7.94 -16.49
CA PRO A 88 2.76 8.40 -17.83
C PRO A 88 1.97 7.37 -18.65
N ALA A 89 2.28 6.08 -18.54
CA ALA A 89 1.62 5.04 -19.32
C ALA A 89 0.12 4.93 -18.96
N ALA A 90 -0.20 4.89 -17.66
CA ALA A 90 -1.58 4.83 -17.20
C ALA A 90 -2.32 6.13 -17.52
N THR A 91 -1.68 7.29 -17.28
CA THR A 91 -2.26 8.60 -17.62
C THR A 91 -2.58 8.70 -19.11
N SER A 92 -1.67 8.25 -19.97
CA SER A 92 -1.88 8.19 -21.42
C SER A 92 -3.09 7.32 -21.75
N LEU A 93 -3.20 6.11 -21.20
CA LEU A 93 -4.33 5.23 -21.47
C LEU A 93 -5.66 5.88 -21.04
N LEU A 94 -5.72 6.45 -19.83
CA LEU A 94 -6.90 7.14 -19.33
C LEU A 94 -7.31 8.33 -20.21
N ILE A 95 -6.35 9.09 -20.74
CA ILE A 95 -6.63 10.19 -21.68
C ILE A 95 -7.23 9.63 -22.97
N HIS A 96 -6.63 8.61 -23.58
CA HIS A 96 -7.15 8.06 -24.84
C HIS A 96 -8.54 7.44 -24.68
N THR A 97 -8.86 6.92 -23.49
CA THR A 97 -10.19 6.37 -23.21
C THR A 97 -11.20 7.45 -22.82
N PHE A 98 -10.82 8.47 -22.05
CA PHE A 98 -11.76 9.39 -21.39
C PHE A 98 -11.50 10.88 -21.65
N VAL A 99 -10.81 11.26 -22.73
CA VAL A 99 -10.49 12.68 -23.03
C VAL A 99 -11.70 13.60 -22.94
N PHE A 100 -12.86 13.17 -23.44
CA PHE A 100 -14.09 13.96 -23.39
C PHE A 100 -14.71 14.02 -21.98
N GLY A 101 -14.52 13.00 -21.14
CA GLY A 101 -14.92 13.02 -19.73
C GLY A 101 -14.10 14.03 -18.94
N TRP A 102 -12.79 14.05 -19.15
CA TRP A 102 -11.89 15.06 -18.58
C TRP A 102 -12.21 16.47 -19.11
N ALA A 103 -12.42 16.64 -20.41
CA ALA A 103 -12.76 17.94 -20.98
C ALA A 103 -14.08 18.48 -20.39
N ALA A 104 -15.09 17.62 -20.22
CA ALA A 104 -16.35 17.99 -19.57
C ALA A 104 -16.13 18.41 -18.11
N GLU A 105 -15.26 17.71 -17.37
CA GLU A 105 -14.92 18.05 -15.98
C GLU A 105 -14.31 19.45 -15.89
N TRP A 106 -13.39 19.81 -16.80
CA TRP A 106 -12.77 21.14 -16.85
C TRP A 106 -13.77 22.25 -17.16
N VAL A 107 -14.79 21.98 -17.98
CA VAL A 107 -15.89 22.92 -18.21
C VAL A 107 -16.67 23.15 -16.91
N PHE A 108 -17.00 22.09 -16.17
CA PHE A 108 -17.69 22.23 -14.89
C PHE A 108 -16.83 22.95 -13.84
N PHE A 109 -15.52 22.72 -13.81
CA PHE A 109 -14.60 23.49 -12.96
C PHE A 109 -14.58 24.98 -13.31
N LEU A 110 -14.62 25.35 -14.60
CA LEU A 110 -14.72 26.76 -15.00
C LEU A 110 -16.03 27.38 -14.52
N VAL A 111 -17.15 26.67 -14.70
CA VAL A 111 -18.47 27.12 -14.22
C VAL A 111 -18.47 27.27 -12.70
N GLU A 112 -17.85 26.33 -11.98
CA GLU A 112 -17.68 26.37 -10.53
C GLU A 112 -16.93 27.65 -10.08
N ILE A 113 -15.78 27.95 -10.69
CA ILE A 113 -14.97 29.12 -10.36
C ILE A 113 -15.76 30.42 -10.61
N VAL A 114 -16.42 30.53 -11.77
CA VAL A 114 -17.23 31.71 -12.10
C VAL A 114 -18.39 31.85 -11.11
N ALA A 115 -19.09 30.76 -10.80
CA ALA A 115 -20.23 30.77 -9.90
C ALA A 115 -19.83 31.17 -8.47
N VAL A 116 -18.72 30.66 -7.91
CA VAL A 116 -18.30 31.04 -6.56
C VAL A 116 -17.84 32.49 -6.46
N LEU A 117 -17.19 33.02 -7.50
CA LEU A 117 -16.79 34.42 -7.56
C LEU A 117 -18.03 35.33 -7.60
N VAL A 118 -18.99 35.02 -8.48
CA VAL A 118 -20.25 35.78 -8.55
C VAL A 118 -20.99 35.69 -7.23
N TYR A 119 -21.13 34.51 -6.64
CA TYR A 119 -21.76 34.29 -5.34
C TYR A 119 -21.11 35.17 -4.26
N TYR A 120 -19.80 35.04 -4.05
CA TYR A 120 -19.12 35.79 -2.99
C TYR A 120 -19.18 37.32 -3.17
N TYR A 121 -18.92 37.83 -4.38
CA TYR A 121 -18.85 39.28 -4.62
C TYR A 121 -20.22 39.95 -4.72
N THR A 122 -21.31 39.18 -4.88
CA THR A 122 -22.68 39.71 -4.99
C THR A 122 -23.58 39.39 -3.81
N PHE A 123 -23.04 38.81 -2.73
CA PHE A 123 -23.77 38.33 -1.55
C PHE A 123 -24.82 39.29 -0.95
N ASP A 124 -24.53 40.58 -0.88
CA ASP A 124 -25.47 41.62 -0.39
C ASP A 124 -25.93 42.58 -1.51
N ARG A 125 -25.63 42.27 -2.77
CA ARG A 125 -25.92 43.12 -3.94
C ARG A 125 -26.95 42.51 -4.88
N MET A 126 -27.04 41.18 -4.92
CA MET A 126 -27.96 40.44 -5.77
C MET A 126 -29.23 40.07 -4.99
N ALA A 127 -30.37 39.99 -5.68
CA ALA A 127 -31.61 39.53 -5.07
C ALA A 127 -31.45 38.09 -4.52
N PRO A 128 -31.95 37.77 -3.32
CA PRO A 128 -31.67 36.49 -2.64
C PRO A 128 -32.01 35.24 -3.46
N ARG A 129 -33.10 35.29 -4.26
CA ARG A 129 -33.49 34.16 -5.13
C ARG A 129 -32.44 33.88 -6.21
N THR A 130 -31.97 34.93 -6.87
CA THR A 130 -30.94 34.82 -7.92
C THR A 130 -29.60 34.44 -7.31
N HIS A 131 -29.25 35.00 -6.15
CA HIS A 131 -28.02 34.69 -5.45
C HIS A 131 -27.94 33.20 -5.03
N MET A 132 -29.02 32.67 -4.44
CA MET A 132 -29.12 31.23 -4.15
C MET A 132 -29.09 30.37 -5.43
N ALA A 133 -29.66 30.84 -6.55
CA ALA A 133 -29.59 30.12 -7.82
C ALA A 133 -28.14 30.01 -8.33
N VAL A 134 -27.33 31.06 -8.19
CA VAL A 134 -25.88 30.99 -8.48
C VAL A 134 -25.19 29.96 -7.60
N GLY A 135 -25.52 29.91 -6.31
CA GLY A 135 -24.98 28.88 -5.41
C GLY A 135 -25.40 27.45 -5.80
N TRP A 136 -26.63 27.25 -6.31
CA TRP A 136 -27.07 25.97 -6.86
C TRP A 136 -26.32 25.60 -8.15
N VAL A 137 -26.07 26.56 -9.04
CA VAL A 137 -25.25 26.35 -10.24
C VAL A 137 -23.85 25.88 -9.84
N TYR A 138 -23.24 26.52 -8.83
CA TYR A 138 -21.97 26.05 -8.25
C TYR A 138 -22.08 24.59 -7.80
N PHE A 139 -23.03 24.27 -6.92
CA PHE A 139 -23.13 22.93 -6.33
C PHE A 139 -23.33 21.84 -7.38
N VAL A 140 -24.24 22.06 -8.34
CA VAL A 140 -24.50 21.10 -9.41
C VAL A 140 -23.27 20.90 -10.28
N SER A 141 -22.54 21.97 -10.61
CA SER A 141 -21.30 21.87 -11.41
C SER A 141 -20.19 21.13 -10.66
N ALA A 142 -19.99 21.44 -9.38
CA ALA A 142 -19.01 20.74 -8.55
C ALA A 142 -19.36 19.25 -8.39
N TRP A 143 -20.65 18.92 -8.18
CA TRP A 143 -21.10 17.53 -8.12
C TRP A 143 -20.95 16.80 -9.46
N LEU A 144 -21.17 17.46 -10.60
CA LEU A 144 -20.91 16.90 -11.93
C LEU A 144 -19.42 16.65 -12.17
N SER A 145 -18.53 17.48 -11.61
CA SER A 145 -17.09 17.21 -11.61
C SER A 145 -16.77 15.94 -10.82
N LEU A 146 -17.35 15.78 -9.62
CA LEU A 146 -17.23 14.54 -8.83
C LEU A 146 -17.78 13.31 -9.59
N PHE A 147 -18.91 13.47 -10.28
CA PHE A 147 -19.52 12.42 -11.10
C PHE A 147 -18.56 11.96 -12.20
N LEU A 148 -17.95 12.90 -12.93
CA LEU A 148 -17.05 12.60 -14.05
C LEU A 148 -15.76 11.92 -13.58
N ILE A 149 -15.09 12.49 -12.58
CA ILE A 149 -13.83 11.94 -12.08
C ILE A 149 -14.04 10.55 -11.46
N THR A 150 -15.19 10.31 -10.82
CA THR A 150 -15.51 9.00 -10.23
C THR A 150 -15.55 7.89 -11.27
N GLY A 151 -16.10 8.16 -12.48
CA GLY A 151 -16.06 7.22 -13.60
C GLY A 151 -14.64 6.86 -14.02
N ILE A 152 -13.80 7.87 -14.18
CA ILE A 152 -12.42 7.71 -14.66
C ILE A 152 -11.54 6.98 -13.64
N ILE A 153 -11.61 7.33 -12.36
CA ILE A 153 -10.79 6.70 -11.32
C ILE A 153 -11.33 5.32 -10.92
N GLY A 154 -12.65 5.11 -10.95
CA GLY A 154 -13.28 3.81 -10.70
C GLY A 154 -12.86 2.77 -11.73
N PHE A 155 -12.70 3.19 -13.00
CA PHE A 155 -12.23 2.35 -14.09
C PHE A 155 -10.87 1.71 -13.78
N MET A 156 -9.94 2.41 -13.12
CA MET A 156 -8.61 1.86 -12.80
C MET A 156 -8.68 0.61 -11.91
N LEU A 157 -9.67 0.52 -11.02
CA LEU A 157 -9.85 -0.61 -10.12
C LEU A 157 -10.80 -1.67 -10.67
N THR A 158 -11.84 -1.25 -11.40
CA THR A 158 -12.84 -2.14 -11.99
C THR A 158 -13.10 -1.79 -13.45
N PRO A 159 -12.24 -2.12 -14.41
CA PRO A 159 -12.50 -1.80 -15.83
C PRO A 159 -13.79 -2.42 -16.38
N GLY A 160 -14.20 -3.56 -15.83
CA GLY A 160 -15.48 -4.20 -16.13
C GLY A 160 -15.64 -4.52 -17.62
N GLY A 161 -16.80 -4.14 -18.19
CA GLY A 161 -17.14 -4.41 -19.58
C GLY A 161 -16.19 -3.81 -20.63
N TRP A 162 -15.33 -2.86 -20.22
CA TRP A 162 -14.36 -2.24 -21.11
C TRP A 162 -13.31 -3.23 -21.61
N LEU A 163 -12.96 -4.25 -20.80
CA LEU A 163 -11.96 -5.25 -21.19
C LEU A 163 -12.36 -6.03 -22.45
N GLN A 164 -13.65 -6.14 -22.74
CA GLN A 164 -14.15 -6.87 -23.91
C GLN A 164 -14.42 -5.97 -25.12
N ASN A 165 -14.79 -4.70 -24.91
CA ASN A 165 -15.29 -3.84 -26.00
C ASN A 165 -14.58 -2.49 -26.15
N ALA A 166 -13.67 -2.14 -25.24
CA ALA A 166 -12.96 -0.87 -25.19
C ALA A 166 -13.86 0.39 -25.26
N SER A 167 -15.15 0.24 -24.96
CA SER A 167 -16.14 1.31 -25.10
C SER A 167 -16.05 2.31 -23.95
N PHE A 168 -16.07 3.60 -24.28
CA PHE A 168 -16.13 4.71 -23.31
C PHE A 168 -17.16 4.44 -22.20
N TRP A 169 -18.39 4.06 -22.58
CA TRP A 169 -19.49 3.91 -21.63
C TRP A 169 -19.32 2.72 -20.69
N SER A 170 -18.79 1.60 -21.20
CA SER A 170 -18.51 0.41 -20.39
C SER A 170 -17.43 0.70 -19.34
N GLY A 171 -16.41 1.47 -19.70
CA GLY A 171 -15.34 1.87 -18.78
C GLY A 171 -15.80 2.94 -17.79
N PHE A 172 -16.56 3.93 -18.25
CA PHE A 172 -17.02 5.05 -17.43
C PHE A 172 -18.05 4.58 -16.37
N PHE A 173 -19.06 3.81 -16.79
CA PHE A 173 -20.04 3.19 -15.89
C PHE A 173 -19.57 1.80 -15.44
N ASN A 174 -18.35 1.75 -14.93
CA ASN A 174 -17.77 0.54 -14.37
C ASN A 174 -18.54 0.01 -13.14
N PRO A 175 -18.34 -1.26 -12.73
CA PRO A 175 -19.03 -1.85 -11.59
C PRO A 175 -18.95 -1.04 -10.30
N SER A 176 -17.83 -0.32 -10.09
CA SER A 176 -17.63 0.47 -8.88
C SER A 176 -18.11 1.92 -8.96
N PHE A 177 -18.61 2.37 -10.12
CA PHE A 177 -19.04 3.75 -10.37
C PHE A 177 -20.11 4.23 -9.37
N TRP A 178 -21.28 3.60 -9.37
CA TRP A 178 -22.42 3.99 -8.54
C TRP A 178 -22.13 3.92 -7.04
N PRO A 179 -21.59 2.81 -6.49
CA PRO A 179 -21.26 2.78 -5.07
C PRO A 179 -20.21 3.82 -4.68
N SER A 180 -19.17 4.02 -5.51
CA SER A 180 -18.13 5.04 -5.27
C SER A 180 -18.73 6.45 -5.30
N LEU A 181 -19.62 6.75 -6.25
CA LEU A 181 -20.25 8.08 -6.39
C LEU A 181 -21.12 8.41 -5.16
N VAL A 182 -21.95 7.46 -4.73
CA VAL A 182 -22.80 7.65 -3.55
C VAL A 182 -21.94 7.83 -2.30
N PHE A 183 -20.93 6.97 -2.13
CA PHE A 183 -20.02 7.04 -0.99
C PHE A 183 -19.27 8.37 -0.93
N ARG A 184 -18.65 8.79 -2.05
CA ARG A 184 -17.93 10.06 -2.16
C ARG A 184 -18.84 11.27 -1.99
N THR A 185 -20.08 11.22 -2.48
CA THR A 185 -21.08 12.28 -2.25
C THR A 185 -21.37 12.42 -0.75
N CYS A 186 -21.56 11.31 -0.04
CA CYS A 186 -21.75 11.34 1.42
C CYS A 186 -20.53 11.94 2.13
N ILE A 187 -19.32 11.54 1.74
CA ILE A 187 -18.09 12.12 2.32
C ILE A 187 -17.98 13.62 2.03
N ALA A 188 -18.32 14.07 0.82
CA ALA A 188 -18.31 15.48 0.47
C ALA A 188 -19.26 16.29 1.37
N LEU A 189 -20.50 15.81 1.56
CA LEU A 189 -21.46 16.43 2.47
C LEU A 189 -20.98 16.43 3.92
N MET A 190 -20.34 15.35 4.37
CA MET A 190 -19.71 15.27 5.68
C MET A 190 -18.62 16.34 5.83
N PHE A 191 -17.75 16.50 4.82
CA PHE A 191 -16.65 17.47 4.85
C PHE A 191 -17.13 18.91 4.81
N ALA A 192 -18.27 19.19 4.18
CA ALA A 192 -18.92 20.48 4.29
C ALA A 192 -19.14 20.89 5.75
N GLY A 193 -19.64 19.96 6.58
CA GLY A 193 -19.83 20.17 8.01
C GLY A 193 -18.50 20.29 8.78
N VAL A 194 -17.51 19.45 8.47
CA VAL A 194 -16.17 19.48 9.10
C VAL A 194 -15.47 20.82 8.88
N TYR A 195 -15.41 21.31 7.65
CA TYR A 195 -14.80 22.61 7.36
C TYR A 195 -15.63 23.78 7.94
N ALA A 196 -16.94 23.65 7.98
CA ALA A 196 -17.78 24.64 8.66
C ALA A 196 -17.57 24.69 10.18
N PHE A 197 -17.15 23.58 10.83
CA PHE A 197 -16.71 23.64 12.22
C PHE A 197 -15.51 24.56 12.39
N VAL A 198 -14.54 24.50 11.47
CA VAL A 198 -13.36 25.38 11.50
C VAL A 198 -13.79 26.84 11.52
N THR A 199 -14.60 27.30 10.56
CA THR A 199 -15.02 28.71 10.52
C THR A 199 -15.94 29.10 11.68
N THR A 200 -16.82 28.19 12.12
CA THR A 200 -17.72 28.41 13.27
C THR A 200 -16.96 28.61 14.57
N ALA A 201 -15.80 27.96 14.74
CA ALA A 201 -14.95 28.11 15.91
C ALA A 201 -14.51 29.55 16.18
N PHE A 202 -14.36 30.35 15.11
CA PHE A 202 -13.92 31.75 15.15
C PHE A 202 -15.04 32.75 15.44
N LEU A 203 -16.31 32.32 15.50
CA LEU A 203 -17.41 33.20 15.91
C LEU A 203 -17.22 33.65 17.36
N LYS A 204 -17.53 34.92 17.64
CA LYS A 204 -17.44 35.49 19.00
C LYS A 204 -18.75 35.37 19.75
N ASP A 205 -19.87 35.59 19.06
CA ASP A 205 -21.20 35.43 19.61
C ASP A 205 -21.46 33.96 19.98
N ARG A 206 -21.82 33.72 21.24
CA ARG A 206 -21.96 32.36 21.80
C ARG A 206 -23.21 31.66 21.28
N GLU A 207 -24.30 32.38 21.10
CA GLU A 207 -25.56 31.81 20.63
C GLU A 207 -25.48 31.45 19.15
N LEU A 208 -24.96 32.37 18.33
CA LEU A 208 -24.71 32.14 16.92
C LEU A 208 -23.70 31.01 16.72
N LYS A 209 -22.62 30.98 17.51
CA LYS A 209 -21.66 29.85 17.48
C LYS A 209 -22.36 28.54 17.77
N ALA A 210 -23.15 28.45 18.84
CA ALA A 210 -23.83 27.21 19.19
C ALA A 210 -24.85 26.81 18.10
N ALA A 211 -25.58 27.77 17.53
CA ALA A 211 -26.54 27.52 16.44
C ALA A 211 -25.85 26.99 15.18
N MET A 212 -24.76 27.64 14.76
CA MET A 212 -24.01 27.21 13.57
C MET A 212 -23.24 25.91 13.81
N THR A 213 -22.74 25.67 15.03
CA THR A 213 -22.11 24.38 15.40
C THR A 213 -23.11 23.25 15.24
N ARG A 214 -24.34 23.42 15.77
CA ARG A 214 -25.41 22.44 15.61
C ARG A 214 -25.79 22.24 14.15
N PHE A 215 -25.84 23.32 13.38
CA PHE A 215 -26.14 23.26 11.96
C PHE A 215 -25.06 22.46 11.21
N SER A 216 -23.78 22.82 11.32
CA SER A 216 -22.66 22.12 10.68
C SER A 216 -22.54 20.67 11.12
N GLY A 217 -22.73 20.40 12.40
CA GLY A 217 -22.63 19.05 12.94
C GLY A 217 -23.72 18.10 12.44
N LYS A 218 -24.93 18.60 12.15
CA LYS A 218 -25.96 17.80 11.49
C LYS A 218 -25.52 17.30 10.11
N TRP A 219 -24.72 18.07 9.36
CA TRP A 219 -24.19 17.61 8.08
C TRP A 219 -23.27 16.42 8.25
N VAL A 220 -22.35 16.48 9.23
CA VAL A 220 -21.44 15.38 9.54
C VAL A 220 -22.22 14.12 9.90
N LEU A 221 -23.17 14.23 10.84
CA LEU A 221 -23.90 13.08 11.37
C LEU A 221 -24.89 12.49 10.35
N LEU A 222 -25.63 13.33 9.62
CA LEU A 222 -26.61 12.87 8.63
C LEU A 222 -25.94 12.29 7.40
N ALA A 223 -24.79 12.83 6.96
CA ALA A 223 -24.07 12.28 5.83
C ALA A 223 -23.38 10.95 6.16
N PHE A 224 -23.03 10.70 7.42
CA PHE A 224 -22.46 9.44 7.85
C PHE A 224 -23.43 8.26 7.72
N LEU A 225 -24.72 8.46 8.02
CA LEU A 225 -25.74 7.40 7.96
C LEU A 225 -25.80 6.68 6.60
N PRO A 226 -25.90 7.36 5.44
CA PRO A 226 -25.83 6.72 4.13
C PRO A 226 -24.40 6.35 3.69
N ALA A 227 -23.36 6.98 4.26
CA ALA A 227 -21.98 6.64 3.91
C ALA A 227 -21.62 5.20 4.27
N VAL A 228 -22.10 4.69 5.42
CA VAL A 228 -21.82 3.33 5.87
C VAL A 228 -22.34 2.26 4.88
N PRO A 229 -23.65 2.19 4.54
CA PRO A 229 -24.14 1.21 3.57
C PRO A 229 -23.55 1.44 2.18
N ALA A 230 -23.28 2.68 1.75
CA ALA A 230 -22.60 2.94 0.49
C ALA A 230 -21.16 2.40 0.48
N GLY A 231 -20.45 2.49 1.60
CA GLY A 231 -19.12 1.89 1.77
C GLY A 231 -19.17 0.36 1.68
N PHE A 232 -20.15 -0.28 2.32
CA PHE A 232 -20.34 -1.73 2.18
C PHE A 232 -20.67 -2.14 0.75
N TRP A 233 -21.51 -1.37 0.05
CA TRP A 233 -21.81 -1.60 -1.37
C TRP A 233 -20.56 -1.43 -2.25
N TYR A 234 -19.69 -0.47 -1.93
CA TYR A 234 -18.41 -0.30 -2.63
C TYR A 234 -17.47 -1.50 -2.42
N LEU A 235 -17.37 -2.00 -1.19
CA LEU A 235 -16.56 -3.20 -0.90
C LEU A 235 -17.12 -4.46 -1.58
N SER A 236 -18.45 -4.58 -1.71
CA SER A 236 -19.10 -5.75 -2.30
C SER A 236 -18.96 -5.85 -3.82
N VAL A 237 -18.49 -4.81 -4.50
CA VAL A 237 -18.22 -4.81 -5.95
C VAL A 237 -16.73 -4.92 -6.29
N LEU A 238 -15.85 -4.91 -5.29
CA LEU A 238 -14.41 -5.07 -5.53
C LEU A 238 -14.09 -6.45 -6.10
N PRO A 239 -13.13 -6.56 -7.05
CA PRO A 239 -12.63 -7.84 -7.56
C PRO A 239 -12.10 -8.72 -6.42
N GLY A 240 -12.16 -10.05 -6.59
CA GLY A 240 -11.75 -11.03 -5.56
C GLY A 240 -10.37 -10.75 -4.94
N PRO A 241 -9.30 -10.61 -5.75
CA PRO A 241 -7.96 -10.33 -5.23
C PRO A 241 -7.86 -8.99 -4.48
N ALA A 242 -8.46 -7.93 -5.01
CA ALA A 242 -8.51 -6.62 -4.37
C ALA A 242 -9.28 -6.67 -3.03
N ARG A 243 -10.39 -7.40 -2.99
CA ARG A 243 -11.17 -7.61 -1.77
C ARG A 243 -10.38 -8.40 -0.74
N ALA A 244 -9.64 -9.44 -1.14
CA ALA A 244 -8.81 -10.23 -0.23
C ALA A 244 -7.71 -9.39 0.44
N LEU A 245 -7.07 -8.48 -0.32
CA LEU A 245 -6.09 -7.54 0.24
C LEU A 245 -6.70 -6.64 1.31
N VAL A 246 -7.90 -6.10 1.07
CA VAL A 246 -8.64 -5.24 2.01
C VAL A 246 -9.18 -6.03 3.20
N ALA A 247 -9.60 -7.29 3.00
CA ALA A 247 -10.13 -8.17 4.04
C ALA A 247 -9.06 -8.77 4.96
N GLY A 248 -7.78 -8.48 4.71
CA GLY A 248 -6.70 -8.82 5.62
C GLY A 248 -5.47 -9.43 4.99
N GLY A 249 -5.41 -9.61 3.67
CA GLY A 249 -4.25 -10.19 3.00
C GLY A 249 -2.96 -9.34 3.09
N SER A 250 -3.05 -8.08 3.50
CA SER A 250 -1.89 -7.20 3.71
C SER A 250 -1.91 -6.55 5.10
N PRO A 251 -0.95 -6.84 5.99
CA PRO A 251 -0.84 -6.21 7.31
C PRO A 251 -0.74 -4.67 7.23
N THR A 252 -0.13 -4.15 6.15
CA THR A 252 -0.03 -2.70 5.93
C THR A 252 -1.40 -2.09 5.62
N ILE A 253 -2.22 -2.76 4.80
CA ILE A 253 -3.58 -2.30 4.49
C ILE A 253 -4.45 -2.37 5.75
N GLN A 254 -4.39 -3.47 6.50
CA GLN A 254 -5.12 -3.62 7.76
C GLN A 254 -4.80 -2.46 8.72
N ARG A 255 -3.51 -2.19 8.94
CA ARG A 255 -3.08 -1.08 9.82
C ARG A 255 -3.62 0.25 9.33
N THR A 256 -3.51 0.56 8.04
CA THR A 256 -4.07 1.81 7.49
C THR A 256 -5.57 1.91 7.75
N LEU A 257 -6.32 0.83 7.51
CA LEU A 257 -7.76 0.77 7.79
C LEU A 257 -8.09 0.97 9.27
N GLU A 258 -7.29 0.43 10.18
CA GLU A 258 -7.45 0.66 11.63
C GLU A 258 -7.30 2.14 11.97
N TRP A 259 -6.26 2.81 11.46
CA TRP A 259 -6.09 4.26 11.63
C TRP A 259 -7.29 5.04 11.07
N GLY A 260 -7.78 4.65 9.89
CA GLY A 260 -8.99 5.22 9.30
C GLY A 260 -10.23 5.02 10.17
N LEU A 261 -10.41 3.83 10.74
CA LEU A 261 -11.52 3.50 11.64
C LEU A 261 -11.47 4.34 12.92
N TRP A 262 -10.31 4.42 13.57
CA TRP A 262 -10.12 5.26 14.76
C TRP A 262 -10.38 6.74 14.45
N ALA A 263 -9.93 7.21 13.28
CA ALA A 263 -10.19 8.57 12.83
C ALA A 263 -11.69 8.85 12.64
N VAL A 264 -12.44 7.91 12.05
CA VAL A 264 -13.90 8.02 11.90
C VAL A 264 -14.60 7.98 13.26
N ILE A 265 -14.23 7.08 14.15
CA ILE A 265 -14.80 7.00 15.51
C ILE A 265 -14.57 8.32 16.24
N ALA A 266 -13.34 8.84 16.25
CA ALA A 266 -13.01 10.13 16.87
C ALA A 266 -13.78 11.29 16.24
N LEU A 267 -13.85 11.34 14.89
CA LEU A 267 -14.64 12.32 14.15
C LEU A 267 -16.11 12.30 14.58
N LEU A 268 -16.72 11.13 14.69
CA LEU A 268 -18.13 10.97 15.07
C LEU A 268 -18.38 11.33 16.52
N VAL A 269 -17.55 10.84 17.44
CA VAL A 269 -17.69 11.14 18.88
C VAL A 269 -17.55 12.63 19.12
N LEU A 270 -16.54 13.28 18.54
CA LEU A 270 -16.35 14.72 18.66
C LEU A 270 -17.50 15.49 18.02
N SER A 271 -17.95 15.07 16.84
CA SER A 271 -19.08 15.72 16.16
C SER A 271 -20.38 15.57 16.94
N LEU A 272 -20.69 14.39 17.49
CA LEU A 272 -21.84 14.15 18.36
C LEU A 272 -21.76 15.01 19.62
N LEU A 273 -20.59 15.05 20.27
CA LEU A 273 -20.35 15.85 21.46
C LEU A 273 -20.57 17.33 21.18
N LEU A 274 -19.99 17.86 20.11
CA LEU A 274 -20.12 19.28 19.73
C LEU A 274 -21.52 19.63 19.21
N THR A 275 -22.25 18.68 18.63
CA THR A 275 -23.58 18.94 18.04
C THR A 275 -24.69 18.81 19.07
N LEU A 276 -24.68 17.73 19.87
CA LEU A 276 -25.82 17.35 20.70
C LEU A 276 -25.56 17.65 22.18
N ALA A 277 -24.40 17.26 22.70
CA ALA A 277 -24.14 17.28 24.15
C ALA A 277 -23.63 18.62 24.67
N ARG A 278 -22.57 19.18 24.06
CA ARG A 278 -21.89 20.40 24.50
C ARG A 278 -21.42 21.31 23.35
N PRO A 279 -22.34 21.93 22.59
CA PRO A 279 -21.99 22.92 21.57
C PRO A 279 -21.17 24.11 22.08
N ALA A 280 -21.35 24.47 23.35
CA ALA A 280 -20.57 25.53 23.98
C ALA A 280 -19.08 25.18 24.16
N ALA A 281 -18.72 23.89 24.12
CA ALA A 281 -17.32 23.45 24.17
C ALA A 281 -16.56 23.70 22.87
N HIS A 282 -17.27 24.00 21.77
CA HIS A 282 -16.67 24.18 20.46
C HIS A 282 -15.67 25.36 20.45
N ASN A 283 -14.41 25.02 20.21
CA ASN A 283 -13.28 25.93 20.17
C ASN A 283 -12.33 25.52 19.05
N LYS A 284 -11.35 26.39 18.74
CA LYS A 284 -10.42 26.20 17.62
C LYS A 284 -9.68 24.86 17.68
N LEU A 285 -9.19 24.46 18.86
CA LEU A 285 -8.45 23.20 19.02
C LEU A 285 -9.32 22.01 18.62
N LEU A 286 -10.53 21.91 19.18
CA LEU A 286 -11.45 20.82 18.86
C LEU A 286 -11.83 20.80 17.37
N SER A 287 -12.01 21.97 16.73
CA SER A 287 -12.31 22.03 15.30
C SER A 287 -11.16 21.52 14.44
N PHE A 288 -9.91 21.86 14.78
CA PHE A 288 -8.73 21.36 14.07
C PHE A 288 -8.46 19.87 14.35
N VAL A 289 -8.79 19.36 15.54
CA VAL A 289 -8.76 17.92 15.82
C VAL A 289 -9.78 17.19 14.94
N VAL A 290 -11.01 17.71 14.83
CA VAL A 290 -12.04 17.17 13.94
C VAL A 290 -11.58 17.20 12.47
N LEU A 291 -10.98 18.30 12.02
CA LEU A 291 -10.40 18.42 10.67
C LEU A 291 -9.28 17.39 10.45
N GLY A 292 -8.38 17.21 11.43
CA GLY A 292 -7.30 16.24 11.38
C GLY A 292 -7.79 14.79 11.31
N CYS A 293 -8.85 14.45 12.07
CA CYS A 293 -9.49 13.15 11.98
C CYS A 293 -10.10 12.91 10.59
N ALA A 294 -10.78 13.91 10.03
CA ALA A 294 -11.34 13.82 8.68
C ALA A 294 -10.25 13.67 7.60
N PHE A 295 -9.12 14.37 7.75
CA PHE A 295 -7.97 14.25 6.85
C PHE A 295 -7.33 12.86 6.93
N LEU A 296 -7.13 12.33 8.14
CA LEU A 296 -6.59 10.98 8.36
C LEU A 296 -7.52 9.91 7.79
N PHE A 297 -8.84 10.05 7.96
CA PHE A 297 -9.82 9.18 7.32
C PHE A 297 -9.71 9.21 5.79
N MET A 298 -9.66 10.39 5.18
CA MET A 298 -9.52 10.51 3.72
C MET A 298 -8.19 9.90 3.24
N GLY A 299 -7.09 10.17 3.95
CA GLY A 299 -5.78 9.61 3.66
C GLY A 299 -5.78 8.08 3.71
N SER A 300 -6.37 7.50 4.75
CA SER A 300 -6.55 6.05 4.89
C SER A 300 -7.35 5.48 3.72
N PHE A 301 -8.46 6.11 3.35
CA PHE A 301 -9.32 5.65 2.26
C PHE A 301 -8.61 5.69 0.91
N GLU A 302 -8.02 6.83 0.53
CA GLU A 302 -7.34 6.97 -0.77
C GLU A 302 -6.10 6.08 -0.87
N TRP A 303 -5.33 5.95 0.21
CA TRP A 303 -4.19 5.04 0.24
C TRP A 303 -4.64 3.57 0.11
N THR A 304 -5.71 3.18 0.81
CA THR A 304 -6.25 1.81 0.72
C THR A 304 -6.76 1.51 -0.68
N ARG A 305 -7.51 2.44 -1.30
CA ARG A 305 -7.97 2.32 -2.69
C ARG A 305 -6.80 2.11 -3.66
N GLU A 306 -5.72 2.86 -3.47
CA GLU A 306 -4.48 2.75 -4.25
C GLU A 306 -3.77 1.41 -4.02
N ALA A 307 -3.70 0.94 -2.79
CA ALA A 307 -3.06 -0.33 -2.45
C ALA A 307 -3.87 -1.53 -2.94
N ALA A 308 -5.20 -1.46 -2.88
CA ALA A 308 -6.11 -2.55 -3.22
C ALA A 308 -6.10 -2.92 -4.71
N ARG A 309 -5.69 -2.02 -5.60
CA ARG A 309 -5.56 -2.33 -7.04
C ARG A 309 -4.27 -3.07 -7.41
N ARG A 310 -3.28 -3.12 -6.50
CA ARG A 310 -2.00 -3.79 -6.77
C ARG A 310 -2.24 -5.28 -7.06
N PRO A 311 -1.50 -5.87 -8.02
CA PRO A 311 -0.26 -5.38 -8.65
C PRO A 311 -0.50 -4.38 -9.80
N TYR A 312 -1.74 -4.07 -10.14
CA TYR A 312 -2.11 -3.23 -11.27
C TYR A 312 -2.18 -1.74 -10.93
N VAL A 313 -1.91 -0.92 -11.94
CA VAL A 313 -2.38 0.47 -11.96
C VAL A 313 -3.77 0.56 -12.61
N ILE A 314 -4.01 -0.25 -13.65
CA ILE A 314 -5.32 -0.45 -14.29
C ILE A 314 -5.52 -1.97 -14.33
N ASN A 315 -6.46 -2.45 -13.53
CA ASN A 315 -6.69 -3.87 -13.26
C ASN A 315 -6.80 -4.69 -14.57
N GLU A 316 -6.12 -5.83 -14.66
CA GLU A 316 -6.13 -6.73 -15.84
C GLU A 316 -5.62 -6.12 -17.16
N VAL A 317 -5.01 -4.94 -17.12
CA VAL A 317 -4.54 -4.22 -18.33
C VAL A 317 -3.09 -3.80 -18.19
N MET A 318 -2.75 -3.16 -17.07
CA MET A 318 -1.46 -2.52 -16.88
C MET A 318 -0.98 -2.65 -15.43
N TYR A 319 0.23 -3.19 -15.26
CA TYR A 319 0.88 -3.31 -13.97
C TYR A 319 1.32 -1.97 -13.40
N SER A 320 1.61 -1.93 -12.09
CA SER A 320 2.04 -0.71 -11.39
C SER A 320 3.29 -0.07 -11.98
N ASN A 321 4.14 -0.85 -12.65
CA ASN A 321 5.32 -0.36 -13.37
C ASN A 321 5.03 0.13 -14.81
N GLY A 322 3.78 0.14 -15.24
CA GLY A 322 3.36 0.63 -16.56
C GLY A 322 3.46 -0.40 -17.69
N LEU A 323 3.93 -1.62 -17.41
CA LEU A 323 3.92 -2.72 -18.38
C LEU A 323 2.49 -3.21 -18.63
N LEU A 324 2.16 -3.49 -19.89
CA LEU A 324 0.88 -4.09 -20.25
C LEU A 324 0.93 -5.58 -19.95
N GLU A 325 -0.15 -6.13 -19.39
CA GLU A 325 -0.23 -7.55 -19.03
C GLU A 325 0.06 -8.46 -20.23
N LYS A 326 -0.53 -8.15 -21.38
CA LYS A 326 -0.35 -8.88 -22.64
C LYS A 326 1.09 -8.89 -23.19
N ASP A 327 1.94 -7.96 -22.76
CA ASP A 327 3.30 -7.83 -23.30
C ASP A 327 4.31 -8.64 -22.47
N VAL A 328 3.95 -9.11 -21.27
CA VAL A 328 4.88 -9.78 -20.34
C VAL A 328 5.51 -11.03 -20.95
N THR A 329 4.72 -11.91 -21.57
CA THR A 329 5.24 -13.15 -22.18
C THR A 329 6.29 -12.87 -23.26
N ALA A 330 6.06 -11.85 -24.10
CA ALA A 330 7.03 -11.46 -25.12
C ALA A 330 8.30 -10.88 -24.50
N LEU A 331 8.17 -10.06 -23.46
CA LEU A 331 9.32 -9.49 -22.74
C LEU A 331 10.17 -10.56 -22.03
N CYS A 332 9.55 -11.62 -21.50
CA CYS A 332 10.30 -12.75 -20.94
C CYS A 332 11.10 -13.52 -22.00
N ALA A 333 10.64 -13.54 -23.25
CA ALA A 333 11.33 -14.21 -24.35
C ALA A 333 12.40 -13.35 -25.03
N GLU A 334 12.11 -12.07 -25.26
CA GLU A 334 12.94 -11.15 -26.06
C GLU A 334 13.84 -10.24 -25.21
N GLY A 335 13.53 -10.09 -23.92
CA GLY A 335 14.18 -9.17 -22.99
C GLY A 335 13.49 -7.81 -22.87
N CYS A 336 13.59 -7.21 -21.68
CA CYS A 336 13.06 -5.90 -21.36
C CYS A 336 13.97 -4.75 -21.81
N LEU A 337 15.29 -4.88 -21.68
CA LEU A 337 16.24 -3.83 -22.03
C LEU A 337 16.15 -3.42 -23.51
N PRO A 338 16.07 -4.35 -24.48
CA PRO A 338 15.95 -3.96 -25.90
C PRO A 338 14.67 -3.16 -26.20
N THR A 339 13.60 -3.43 -25.45
CA THR A 339 12.28 -2.81 -25.63
C THR A 339 12.09 -1.55 -24.77
N ALA A 340 12.95 -1.34 -23.77
CA ALA A 340 12.99 -0.19 -22.88
C ALA A 340 13.54 1.08 -23.56
N ARG A 341 12.68 1.76 -24.33
CA ARG A 341 13.02 3.02 -25.05
C ARG A 341 13.75 4.08 -24.21
N TRP A 342 13.45 4.14 -22.91
CA TRP A 342 14.01 5.12 -21.96
C TRP A 342 14.83 4.46 -20.84
N GLY A 343 15.23 3.18 -20.98
CA GLY A 343 16.03 2.45 -19.98
C GLY A 343 17.51 2.87 -19.96
N GLY A 344 17.99 3.51 -21.03
CA GLY A 344 19.38 3.93 -21.23
C GLY A 344 20.29 2.82 -21.77
N MET A 345 19.92 1.56 -21.56
CA MET A 345 20.65 0.35 -22.00
C MET A 345 19.74 -0.51 -22.87
N ARG A 346 20.29 -1.07 -23.95
CA ARG A 346 19.57 -1.97 -24.88
C ARG A 346 20.16 -3.37 -24.98
N GLU A 347 21.43 -3.50 -24.65
CA GLU A 347 22.17 -4.75 -24.72
C GLU A 347 22.70 -5.08 -23.33
N LEU A 348 22.72 -6.37 -23.03
CA LEU A 348 23.25 -6.91 -21.79
C LEU A 348 24.61 -7.51 -22.09
N HIS A 349 25.64 -6.98 -21.44
CA HIS A 349 27.01 -7.46 -21.51
C HIS A 349 27.47 -7.82 -20.08
N GLU A 350 28.34 -8.81 -19.94
CA GLU A 350 28.78 -9.31 -18.63
C GLU A 350 29.49 -8.22 -17.80
N GLU A 351 30.28 -7.37 -18.47
CA GLU A 351 30.98 -6.25 -17.85
C GLU A 351 30.02 -5.16 -17.33
N SER A 352 28.79 -5.12 -17.82
CA SER A 352 27.79 -4.09 -17.50
C SER A 352 26.58 -4.62 -16.72
N LEU A 353 26.67 -5.81 -16.10
CA LEU A 353 25.58 -6.43 -15.34
C LEU A 353 24.93 -5.51 -14.31
N VAL A 354 25.73 -4.79 -13.51
CA VAL A 354 25.22 -3.90 -12.46
C VAL A 354 24.49 -2.70 -13.08
N GLU A 355 24.99 -2.17 -14.18
CA GLU A 355 24.37 -1.06 -14.90
C GLU A 355 23.07 -1.48 -15.59
N ALA A 356 23.07 -2.68 -16.20
CA ALA A 356 21.91 -3.31 -16.81
C ALA A 356 20.83 -3.58 -15.75
N GLY A 357 21.22 -4.11 -14.59
CA GLY A 357 20.35 -4.31 -13.45
C GLY A 357 19.77 -3.02 -12.90
N ALA A 358 20.56 -1.94 -12.85
CA ALA A 358 20.08 -0.62 -12.47
C ALA A 358 19.02 -0.10 -13.45
N ALA A 359 19.20 -0.33 -14.75
CA ALA A 359 18.21 0.01 -15.77
C ALA A 359 16.91 -0.80 -15.62
N LEU A 360 17.01 -2.11 -15.40
CA LEU A 360 15.87 -2.97 -15.11
C LEU A 360 15.13 -2.53 -13.84
N PHE A 361 15.85 -2.19 -12.78
CA PHE A 361 15.27 -1.67 -11.54
C PHE A 361 14.46 -0.39 -11.79
N ARG A 362 15.00 0.56 -12.58
CA ARG A 362 14.31 1.80 -12.93
C ARG A 362 12.99 1.55 -13.68
N VAL A 363 12.97 0.57 -14.58
CA VAL A 363 11.81 0.29 -15.44
C VAL A 363 10.77 -0.57 -14.71
N GLN A 364 11.19 -1.57 -13.94
CA GLN A 364 10.26 -2.58 -13.40
C GLN A 364 9.99 -2.46 -11.90
N CYS A 365 10.97 -2.01 -11.11
CA CYS A 365 10.89 -2.06 -9.65
C CYS A 365 10.62 -0.70 -9.00
N PHE A 366 11.18 0.38 -9.56
CA PHE A 366 11.13 1.74 -8.99
C PHE A 366 9.71 2.28 -8.81
N ALA A 367 8.76 1.85 -9.64
CA ALA A 367 7.35 2.25 -9.50
C ALA A 367 6.75 1.88 -8.12
N CYS A 368 7.33 0.87 -7.45
CA CYS A 368 6.89 0.40 -6.14
C CYS A 368 7.97 0.53 -5.05
N HIS A 369 9.25 0.53 -5.40
CA HIS A 369 10.37 0.49 -4.45
C HIS A 369 11.21 1.76 -4.49
N SER A 370 11.50 2.30 -3.31
CA SER A 370 12.54 3.32 -3.12
C SER A 370 13.88 2.66 -2.82
N VAL A 371 14.96 3.44 -2.88
CA VAL A 371 16.31 3.03 -2.46
C VAL A 371 16.74 3.98 -1.35
N GLY A 372 16.81 3.49 -0.12
CA GLY A 372 17.08 4.30 1.07
C GLY A 372 15.97 5.31 1.41
N GLY A 373 14.77 5.12 0.84
CA GLY A 373 13.65 6.04 1.00
C GLY A 373 12.63 5.58 2.04
N PRO A 374 11.72 6.46 2.49
CA PRO A 374 10.76 6.13 3.54
C PRO A 374 9.63 5.20 3.07
N ASN A 375 9.42 5.06 1.77
CA ASN A 375 8.30 4.29 1.21
C ASN A 375 8.79 3.03 0.50
N ASN A 376 8.51 1.88 1.10
CA ASN A 376 8.82 0.55 0.56
C ASN A 376 10.28 0.39 0.08
N ASP A 377 11.22 0.77 0.95
CA ASP A 377 12.66 0.67 0.69
C ASP A 377 13.07 -0.76 0.31
N ILE A 378 13.86 -0.89 -0.75
CA ILE A 378 14.38 -2.18 -1.21
C ILE A 378 15.59 -2.63 -0.38
N LEU A 379 16.39 -1.71 0.17
CA LEU A 379 17.63 -2.05 0.88
C LEU A 379 17.43 -3.06 2.03
N PRO A 380 16.56 -2.81 3.03
CA PRO A 380 16.37 -3.77 4.12
C PRO A 380 15.71 -5.08 3.65
N ARG A 381 15.04 -5.07 2.49
CA ARG A 381 14.33 -6.25 1.95
C ARG A 381 15.25 -7.22 1.23
N THR A 382 16.37 -6.75 0.68
CA THR A 382 17.33 -7.58 -0.06
C THR A 382 18.66 -7.74 0.67
N ALA A 383 18.85 -7.08 1.82
CA ALA A 383 20.11 -7.06 2.58
C ALA A 383 20.64 -8.45 2.93
N THR A 384 19.78 -9.38 3.34
CA THR A 384 20.19 -10.73 3.76
C THR A 384 20.09 -11.77 2.64
N MET A 385 19.50 -11.44 1.49
CA MET A 385 19.26 -12.43 0.43
C MET A 385 20.58 -12.82 -0.27
N PRO A 386 20.91 -14.13 -0.34
CA PRO A 386 21.97 -14.63 -1.21
C PRO A 386 21.65 -14.39 -2.68
N PHE A 387 22.68 -14.33 -3.54
CA PHE A 387 22.52 -14.03 -4.95
C PHE A 387 21.58 -15.01 -5.67
N ALA A 388 21.84 -16.32 -5.58
CA ALA A 388 21.02 -17.35 -6.22
C ALA A 388 19.55 -17.28 -5.74
N ALA A 389 19.34 -17.18 -4.43
CA ALA A 389 18.01 -17.07 -3.85
C ALA A 389 17.25 -15.81 -4.31
N LEU A 390 17.93 -14.66 -4.43
CA LEU A 390 17.31 -13.44 -4.93
C LEU A 390 16.95 -13.55 -6.42
N LYS A 391 17.80 -14.19 -7.24
CA LYS A 391 17.52 -14.47 -8.65
C LYS A 391 16.26 -15.34 -8.80
N THR A 392 16.19 -16.47 -8.09
CA THR A 392 15.01 -17.35 -8.07
C THR A 392 13.76 -16.62 -7.57
N TYR A 393 13.91 -15.75 -6.57
CA TYR A 393 12.81 -14.94 -6.05
C TYR A 393 12.30 -13.92 -7.09
N ILE A 394 13.19 -13.28 -7.86
CA ILE A 394 12.83 -12.37 -8.96
C ILE A 394 12.01 -13.11 -10.03
N SER A 395 12.39 -14.34 -10.36
CA SER A 395 11.67 -15.16 -11.35
C SER A 395 10.31 -15.65 -10.88
N SER A 396 9.99 -15.54 -9.57
CA SER A 396 8.74 -16.02 -8.96
C SER A 396 8.00 -14.95 -8.13
N LEU A 397 8.22 -13.66 -8.45
CA LEU A 397 7.69 -12.54 -7.65
C LEU A 397 6.18 -12.56 -7.50
N HIS A 398 5.46 -12.76 -8.62
CA HIS A 398 4.01 -12.61 -8.66
C HIS A 398 3.30 -13.79 -7.98
N GLU A 399 3.86 -14.98 -8.14
CA GLU A 399 3.40 -16.22 -7.52
C GLU A 399 3.58 -16.16 -6.00
N ARG A 400 4.75 -15.71 -5.54
CA ARG A 400 5.04 -15.59 -4.10
C ARG A 400 4.31 -14.42 -3.45
N ARG A 401 4.16 -13.30 -4.17
CA ARG A 401 3.50 -12.08 -3.68
C ARG A 401 2.64 -11.47 -4.78
N TYR A 402 1.37 -11.86 -4.83
CA TYR A 402 0.40 -11.39 -5.83
C TYR A 402 0.38 -9.86 -6.04
N PHE A 403 0.61 -9.06 -4.99
CA PHE A 403 0.62 -7.60 -5.08
C PHE A 403 1.87 -7.01 -5.78
N MET A 404 2.88 -7.82 -6.09
CA MET A 404 4.01 -7.47 -6.94
C MET A 404 3.73 -7.87 -8.39
N PRO A 405 4.02 -7.01 -9.38
CA PRO A 405 4.00 -7.42 -10.78
C PRO A 405 4.99 -8.57 -11.05
N PRO A 406 4.72 -9.43 -12.04
CA PRO A 406 5.71 -10.39 -12.51
C PRO A 406 6.94 -9.67 -13.05
N PHE A 407 8.12 -10.28 -12.88
CA PHE A 407 9.31 -9.83 -13.58
C PHE A 407 9.17 -10.14 -15.06
N ALA A 408 9.30 -9.11 -15.90
CA ALA A 408 9.18 -9.24 -17.35
C ALA A 408 10.57 -9.11 -17.96
N GLY A 409 11.29 -10.22 -18.12
CA GLY A 409 12.65 -10.22 -18.66
C GLY A 409 13.23 -11.62 -18.76
N THR A 410 14.37 -11.76 -19.42
CA THR A 410 15.06 -13.05 -19.57
C THR A 410 15.78 -13.46 -18.27
N ASP A 411 16.22 -14.71 -18.17
CA ASP A 411 17.03 -15.18 -17.04
C ASP A 411 18.34 -14.37 -16.88
N ALA A 412 18.96 -13.99 -17.99
CA ALA A 412 20.15 -13.13 -17.99
C ALA A 412 19.83 -11.73 -17.42
N GLU A 413 18.65 -11.18 -17.73
CA GLU A 413 18.19 -9.91 -17.15
C GLU A 413 17.82 -10.05 -15.67
N ALA A 414 17.25 -11.19 -15.25
CA ALA A 414 17.02 -11.49 -13.83
C ALA A 414 18.36 -11.53 -13.07
N ARG A 415 19.39 -12.14 -13.66
CA ARG A 415 20.77 -12.13 -13.13
C ARG A 415 21.33 -10.71 -13.03
N ALA A 416 21.17 -9.88 -14.06
CA ALA A 416 21.61 -8.49 -14.02
C ALA A 416 20.88 -7.67 -12.93
N LEU A 417 19.56 -7.81 -12.80
CA LEU A 417 18.80 -7.16 -11.72
C LEU A 417 19.30 -7.63 -10.35
N THR A 418 19.57 -8.92 -10.18
CA THR A 418 20.15 -9.50 -8.96
C THR A 418 21.52 -8.91 -8.67
N ALA A 419 22.39 -8.76 -9.67
CA ALA A 419 23.71 -8.15 -9.56
C ALA A 419 23.63 -6.70 -9.07
N TYR A 420 22.68 -5.91 -9.61
CA TYR A 420 22.44 -4.56 -9.10
C TYR A 420 21.94 -4.56 -7.66
N LEU A 421 20.96 -5.40 -7.33
CA LEU A 421 20.38 -5.44 -5.98
C LEU A 421 21.35 -5.96 -4.92
N THR A 422 22.37 -6.75 -5.28
CA THR A 422 23.37 -7.31 -4.37
C THR A 422 24.67 -6.51 -4.40
N ALA A 423 25.43 -6.58 -5.49
CA ALA A 423 26.70 -5.89 -5.62
C ALA A 423 26.51 -4.37 -5.75
N GLY A 424 25.55 -3.93 -6.56
CA GLY A 424 25.30 -2.50 -6.79
C GLY A 424 24.80 -1.75 -5.55
N LEU A 425 23.85 -2.33 -4.81
CA LEU A 425 23.23 -1.69 -3.65
C LEU A 425 23.88 -2.04 -2.31
N HIS A 426 24.34 -3.28 -2.13
CA HIS A 426 24.91 -3.76 -0.86
C HIS A 426 26.42 -3.96 -0.89
N GLY A 427 27.09 -3.78 -2.03
CA GLY A 427 28.53 -3.97 -2.16
C GLY A 427 29.00 -5.43 -1.99
N LYS A 428 28.08 -6.40 -2.11
CA LYS A 428 28.42 -7.83 -2.04
C LYS A 428 29.24 -8.25 -3.26
N PRO A 429 30.19 -9.20 -3.14
CA PRO A 429 30.92 -9.72 -4.29
C PRO A 429 29.96 -10.44 -5.24
N LEU A 430 30.15 -10.23 -6.55
CA LEU A 430 29.41 -10.99 -7.55
C LEU A 430 29.93 -12.42 -7.61
N PRO A 431 29.06 -13.43 -7.61
CA PRO A 431 29.49 -14.80 -7.89
C PRO A 431 30.05 -14.89 -9.33
N PRO A 432 31.02 -15.78 -9.58
CA PRO A 432 31.51 -16.05 -10.93
C PRO A 432 30.36 -16.49 -11.84
N GLU A 433 30.51 -16.29 -13.16
CA GLU A 433 29.58 -16.81 -14.16
C GLU A 433 29.37 -18.31 -13.95
N GLU A 434 28.12 -18.73 -13.73
CA GLU A 434 27.78 -20.15 -13.75
C GLU A 434 28.06 -20.64 -15.18
N PRO A 435 28.94 -21.63 -15.37
CA PRO A 435 29.07 -22.26 -16.68
C PRO A 435 27.69 -22.78 -17.10
N PRO A 436 27.37 -22.80 -18.41
CA PRO A 436 26.17 -23.49 -18.88
C PRO A 436 26.16 -24.88 -18.27
N ALA A 437 25.02 -25.26 -17.66
CA ALA A 437 24.87 -26.51 -16.93
C ALA A 437 25.59 -27.63 -17.67
N VAL A 438 26.73 -28.05 -17.12
CA VAL A 438 27.47 -29.17 -17.66
C VAL A 438 26.59 -30.37 -17.34
N ALA A 439 25.96 -30.92 -18.38
CA ALA A 439 25.21 -32.17 -18.25
C ALA A 439 26.13 -33.20 -17.55
N GLY A 440 25.77 -33.56 -16.31
CA GLY A 440 26.48 -34.55 -15.52
C GLY A 440 27.15 -34.10 -14.21
N ALA A 441 26.83 -32.92 -13.64
CA ALA A 441 27.17 -32.59 -12.25
C ALA A 441 25.88 -32.38 -11.41
N ASP A 442 25.59 -33.37 -10.57
CA ASP A 442 24.53 -33.53 -9.56
C ASP A 442 23.33 -32.54 -9.62
N GLU A 443 22.42 -32.74 -10.57
CA GLU A 443 21.20 -31.94 -10.77
C GLU A 443 20.35 -31.77 -9.49
N GLY A 444 20.37 -32.76 -8.59
CA GLY A 444 19.69 -32.69 -7.30
C GLY A 444 20.27 -31.63 -6.35
N ARG A 445 21.58 -31.36 -6.45
CA ARG A 445 22.24 -30.30 -5.68
C ARG A 445 21.78 -28.92 -6.13
N THR A 446 21.73 -28.68 -7.42
CA THR A 446 21.27 -27.40 -7.99
C THR A 446 19.83 -27.12 -7.56
N ILE A 447 18.96 -28.13 -7.66
CA ILE A 447 17.56 -28.02 -7.21
C ILE A 447 17.49 -27.65 -5.72
N PHE A 448 18.36 -28.24 -4.87
CA PHE A 448 18.42 -27.92 -3.45
C PHE A 448 18.87 -26.47 -3.19
N GLU A 449 19.95 -26.03 -3.84
CA GLU A 449 20.52 -24.70 -3.65
C GLU A 449 19.54 -23.59 -4.08
N GLU A 450 18.77 -23.81 -5.14
CA GLU A 450 17.80 -22.85 -5.68
C GLU A 450 16.50 -22.75 -4.86
N ASN A 451 16.07 -23.85 -4.23
CA ASN A 451 14.73 -23.95 -3.67
C ASN A 451 14.69 -24.09 -2.14
N CYS A 452 15.74 -24.62 -1.51
CA CYS A 452 15.74 -24.97 -0.09
C CYS A 452 16.63 -24.06 0.77
N LEU A 453 17.75 -23.56 0.24
CA LEU A 453 18.69 -22.69 0.97
C LEU A 453 18.11 -21.33 1.37
N PHE A 454 16.96 -20.95 0.81
CA PHE A 454 16.28 -19.71 1.19
C PHE A 454 15.79 -19.70 2.64
N CYS A 455 15.40 -20.88 3.17
CA CYS A 455 14.80 -20.99 4.49
C CYS A 455 15.78 -21.51 5.55
N HIS A 456 16.65 -22.45 5.18
CA HIS A 456 17.60 -23.07 6.11
C HIS A 456 18.88 -23.54 5.40
N PRO A 457 20.02 -23.59 6.10
CA PRO A 457 21.30 -24.00 5.53
C PRO A 457 21.35 -25.51 5.25
N LEU A 458 22.32 -25.93 4.42
CA LEU A 458 22.49 -27.34 3.99
C LEU A 458 22.70 -28.27 5.19
N GLU A 459 23.49 -27.80 6.16
CA GLU A 459 23.88 -28.53 7.37
C GLU A 459 22.67 -28.91 8.22
N LEU A 460 21.64 -28.04 8.27
CA LEU A 460 20.40 -28.33 8.99
C LEU A 460 19.59 -29.44 8.32
N VAL A 461 19.55 -29.43 6.98
CA VAL A 461 18.83 -30.48 6.22
C VAL A 461 19.55 -31.81 6.35
N GLU A 462 20.88 -31.81 6.24
CA GLU A 462 21.71 -32.99 6.46
C GLU A 462 21.46 -33.59 7.86
N ALA A 463 21.45 -32.75 8.91
CA ALA A 463 21.19 -33.18 10.28
C ALA A 463 19.76 -33.75 10.46
N ARG A 464 18.74 -33.05 9.96
CA ARG A 464 17.32 -33.43 10.17
C ARG A 464 16.88 -34.62 9.32
N THR A 465 17.51 -34.84 8.18
CA THR A 465 17.26 -36.00 7.32
C THR A 465 18.20 -37.16 7.59
N SER A 466 19.09 -37.03 8.59
CA SER A 466 19.98 -38.10 9.02
C SER A 466 19.19 -39.37 9.38
N GLY A 467 19.54 -40.48 8.74
CA GLY A 467 18.87 -41.78 8.91
C GLY A 467 17.52 -41.94 8.21
N TRP A 468 17.08 -40.97 7.41
CA TRP A 468 15.89 -41.15 6.55
C TRP A 468 16.23 -41.96 5.30
N SER A 469 15.36 -42.88 4.89
CA SER A 469 15.51 -43.51 3.58
C SER A 469 15.24 -42.51 2.45
N ARG A 470 15.80 -42.75 1.26
CA ARG A 470 15.55 -41.91 0.09
C ARG A 470 14.06 -41.76 -0.21
N GLU A 471 13.28 -42.82 -0.05
CA GLU A 471 11.82 -42.81 -0.23
C GLU A 471 11.13 -41.90 0.78
N LYS A 472 11.58 -41.89 2.04
CA LYS A 472 11.06 -41.02 3.08
C LYS A 472 11.41 -39.55 2.83
N VAL A 473 12.63 -39.26 2.38
CA VAL A 473 13.04 -37.92 1.94
C VAL A 473 12.16 -37.45 0.78
N ARG A 474 11.90 -38.34 -0.19
CA ARG A 474 11.08 -38.06 -1.36
C ARG A 474 9.61 -37.77 -1.02
N GLU A 475 9.03 -38.52 -0.07
CA GLU A 475 7.69 -38.27 0.45
C GLU A 475 7.62 -36.93 1.20
N GLY A 476 8.66 -36.60 1.97
CA GLY A 476 8.79 -35.34 2.70
C GLY A 476 8.87 -34.11 1.79
N ILE A 477 9.67 -34.17 0.72
CA ILE A 477 9.77 -33.10 -0.28
C ILE A 477 8.40 -32.81 -0.92
N GLY A 478 7.59 -33.85 -1.14
CA GLY A 478 6.25 -33.70 -1.71
C GLY A 478 5.23 -33.06 -0.77
N ASN A 479 5.50 -32.99 0.53
CA ASN A 479 4.58 -32.55 1.58
C ASN A 479 5.31 -31.76 2.69
N LEU A 480 6.16 -30.80 2.31
CA LEU A 480 6.97 -30.03 3.25
C LEU A 480 6.11 -29.29 4.29
N SER A 481 4.95 -28.77 3.89
CA SER A 481 4.02 -28.08 4.78
C SER A 481 3.40 -28.99 5.84
N ALA A 482 3.31 -30.29 5.57
CA ALA A 482 2.87 -31.29 6.53
C ALA A 482 3.98 -31.63 7.55
N LEU A 483 5.25 -31.50 7.16
CA LEU A 483 6.39 -31.66 8.06
C LEU A 483 6.57 -30.43 8.96
N ASN A 484 6.43 -29.23 8.40
CA ASN A 484 6.42 -27.98 9.14
C ASN A 484 5.53 -26.96 8.40
N PRO A 485 4.45 -26.43 9.01
CA PRO A 485 3.55 -25.47 8.38
C PRO A 485 4.21 -24.18 7.87
N ALA A 486 5.43 -23.86 8.35
CA ALA A 486 6.22 -22.74 7.87
C ALA A 486 6.99 -23.02 6.57
N MET A 487 7.09 -24.29 6.14
CA MET A 487 7.71 -24.68 4.87
C MET A 487 6.64 -24.80 3.78
N PRO A 488 6.72 -24.03 2.69
CA PRO A 488 5.85 -24.24 1.54
C PRO A 488 6.19 -25.57 0.85
N ASP A 489 5.19 -26.27 0.30
CA ASP A 489 5.41 -27.49 -0.46
C ASP A 489 6.28 -27.23 -1.70
N PHE A 490 7.13 -28.18 -2.05
CA PHE A 490 7.97 -28.07 -3.25
C PHE A 490 7.17 -28.50 -4.49
N TYR A 491 6.96 -27.56 -5.40
CA TYR A 491 6.12 -27.74 -6.60
C TYR A 491 6.90 -28.16 -7.87
N GLY A 492 8.11 -28.70 -7.71
CA GLY A 492 8.86 -29.28 -8.83
C GLY A 492 8.17 -30.49 -9.47
N THR A 493 8.63 -30.86 -10.66
CA THR A 493 8.26 -32.09 -11.37
C THR A 493 8.63 -33.34 -10.54
N GLU A 494 8.02 -34.49 -10.87
CA GLU A 494 8.32 -35.74 -10.15
C GLU A 494 9.78 -36.15 -10.29
N GLU A 495 10.40 -35.83 -11.44
CA GLU A 495 11.83 -36.04 -11.72
C GLU A 495 12.72 -35.12 -10.87
N GLU A 496 12.40 -33.82 -10.79
CA GLU A 496 13.14 -32.87 -9.93
C GLU A 496 13.06 -33.27 -8.45
N LYS A 497 11.90 -33.76 -7.99
CA LYS A 497 11.76 -34.27 -6.63
C LYS A 497 12.62 -35.52 -6.40
N ASP A 498 12.74 -36.41 -7.39
CA ASP A 498 13.55 -37.62 -7.29
C ASP A 498 15.06 -37.32 -7.28
N LEU A 499 15.49 -36.32 -8.04
CA LEU A 499 16.85 -35.79 -8.06
C LEU A 499 17.20 -35.11 -6.74
N LEU A 500 16.31 -34.22 -6.26
CA LEU A 500 16.46 -33.56 -4.96
C LEU A 500 16.53 -34.56 -3.80
N ALA A 501 15.67 -35.58 -3.82
CA ALA A 501 15.70 -36.64 -2.81
C ALA A 501 16.98 -37.47 -2.86
N ALA A 502 17.51 -37.74 -4.06
CA ALA A 502 18.77 -38.45 -4.23
C ALA A 502 19.96 -37.64 -3.68
N TYR A 503 19.98 -36.33 -3.92
CA TYR A 503 21.00 -35.43 -3.38
C TYR A 503 20.93 -35.35 -1.86
N ILE A 504 19.76 -35.08 -1.27
CA ILE A 504 19.63 -35.01 0.19
C ILE A 504 20.01 -36.34 0.86
N ALA A 505 19.67 -37.48 0.24
CA ALA A 505 20.09 -38.79 0.73
C ALA A 505 21.61 -39.03 0.59
N SER A 506 22.28 -38.42 -0.40
CA SER A 506 23.72 -38.57 -0.61
C SER A 506 24.56 -37.82 0.42
N LEU A 507 23.98 -36.82 1.10
CA LEU A 507 24.61 -36.10 2.22
C LEU A 507 24.89 -37.01 3.43
N GLN A 508 24.28 -38.19 3.51
CA GLN A 508 24.34 -39.08 4.67
C GLN A 508 25.68 -39.85 4.85
N GLY A 509 26.82 -39.33 4.35
CA GLY A 509 28.09 -40.07 4.22
C GLY A 509 29.39 -39.38 4.66
N SER A 510 29.39 -38.10 5.07
CA SER A 510 30.59 -37.37 5.51
C SER A 510 30.66 -37.23 7.05
N VAL A 511 31.53 -38.02 7.69
CA VAL A 511 31.74 -38.18 9.16
C VAL A 511 32.48 -36.97 9.80
N PRO A 512 32.46 -36.67 11.14
CA PRO A 512 31.60 -37.06 12.28
C PRO A 512 30.88 -35.89 13.00
N VAL A 513 29.86 -36.26 13.79
CA VAL A 513 29.10 -35.44 14.76
C VAL A 513 30.01 -34.86 15.85
N ALA A 514 30.14 -33.54 15.90
CA ALA A 514 30.39 -32.82 17.16
C ALA A 514 29.06 -32.75 17.92
N GLY A 515 29.07 -33.05 19.22
CA GLY A 515 27.84 -33.11 20.02
C GLY A 515 27.10 -31.78 19.98
N HIS A 516 25.96 -31.75 19.29
CA HIS A 516 25.11 -30.58 19.17
C HIS A 516 24.24 -30.45 20.43
N ASP A 517 24.13 -29.24 20.98
CA ASP A 517 23.27 -28.98 22.14
C ASP A 517 21.80 -28.96 21.66
N PRO A 518 20.91 -29.81 22.19
CA PRO A 518 19.50 -29.81 21.80
C PRO A 518 18.79 -28.45 21.98
N GLY A 519 19.31 -27.57 22.84
CA GLY A 519 18.82 -26.21 23.00
C GLY A 519 19.26 -25.25 21.89
N GLU A 520 20.39 -25.51 21.22
CA GLU A 520 20.86 -24.78 20.05
C GLU A 520 19.93 -25.04 18.86
N ASP A 521 19.56 -26.30 18.62
CA ASP A 521 18.58 -26.69 17.60
C ASP A 521 17.24 -25.93 17.76
N VAL A 522 16.75 -25.84 18.99
CA VAL A 522 15.49 -25.16 19.32
C VAL A 522 15.64 -23.64 19.16
N PHE A 523 16.83 -23.09 19.40
CA PHE A 523 17.12 -21.67 19.14
C PHE A 523 17.10 -21.38 17.63
N GLU A 524 17.80 -22.20 16.83
CA GLU A 524 17.87 -22.01 15.38
C GLU A 524 16.50 -22.17 14.71
N GLU A 525 15.71 -23.16 15.15
CA GLU A 525 14.39 -23.43 14.57
C GLU A 525 13.35 -22.33 14.86
N HIS A 526 13.38 -21.73 16.06
CA HIS A 526 12.29 -20.86 16.51
C HIS A 526 12.69 -19.41 16.78
N CYS A 527 13.98 -19.13 16.98
CA CYS A 527 14.46 -17.82 17.44
C CYS A 527 15.40 -17.15 16.43
N ALA A 528 16.23 -17.91 15.71
CA ALA A 528 17.27 -17.35 14.83
C ALA A 528 16.76 -16.49 13.66
N LEU A 529 15.51 -16.73 13.23
CA LEU A 529 14.85 -15.90 12.21
C LEU A 529 14.77 -14.41 12.61
N CYS A 530 14.67 -14.14 13.91
CA CYS A 530 14.49 -12.80 14.45
C CYS A 530 15.68 -12.34 15.28
N HIS A 531 16.40 -13.25 15.93
CA HIS A 531 17.46 -12.97 16.90
C HIS A 531 18.78 -13.58 16.46
N THR A 532 19.88 -12.87 16.68
CA THR A 532 21.21 -13.51 16.72
C THR A 532 21.64 -13.69 18.18
N LEU A 533 22.49 -14.69 18.47
CA LEU A 533 23.08 -14.82 19.80
C LEU A 533 24.03 -13.64 20.09
N GLU A 534 24.93 -13.35 19.14
CA GLU A 534 25.88 -12.22 19.14
C GLU A 534 25.90 -11.51 17.76
N GLY A 535 26.55 -10.35 17.62
CA GLY A 535 26.69 -9.61 16.32
C GLY A 535 25.64 -8.51 16.08
N ASP A 536 25.76 -7.66 15.05
CA ASP A 536 25.15 -6.29 15.05
C ASP A 536 23.60 -6.16 14.97
N TYR A 537 22.82 -7.24 14.84
CA TYR A 537 21.36 -7.16 14.65
C TYR A 537 20.56 -7.99 15.68
N ASN A 538 19.70 -7.29 16.43
CA ASN A 538 18.72 -7.86 17.37
C ASN A 538 19.26 -8.92 18.35
N GLN A 539 20.49 -8.71 18.85
CA GLN A 539 21.21 -9.57 19.78
C GLN A 539 20.35 -10.04 20.96
N LEU A 540 20.24 -11.34 21.17
CA LEU A 540 19.49 -11.91 22.27
C LEU A 540 20.28 -11.89 23.58
N LEU A 541 21.54 -12.32 23.58
CA LEU A 541 22.33 -12.46 24.81
C LEU A 541 22.42 -11.17 25.64
N PRO A 542 22.64 -9.96 25.08
CA PRO A 542 22.62 -8.72 25.87
C PRO A 542 21.25 -8.38 26.45
N LYS A 543 20.15 -8.80 25.81
CA LYS A 543 18.78 -8.52 26.26
C LYS A 543 18.35 -9.38 27.43
N ILE A 544 18.88 -10.58 27.50
CA ILE A 544 18.69 -11.50 28.63
C ILE A 544 19.88 -11.48 29.59
N ALA A 545 20.79 -10.50 29.47
CA ALA A 545 21.92 -10.34 30.36
C ALA A 545 21.46 -10.22 31.82
N GLY A 546 22.06 -11.03 32.69
CA GLY A 546 21.70 -11.10 34.11
C GLY A 546 20.43 -11.91 34.43
N TRP A 547 19.88 -12.64 33.46
CA TRP A 547 18.81 -13.61 33.71
C TRP A 547 19.43 -14.97 34.06
N ASP A 548 18.80 -15.70 34.99
CA ASP A 548 19.12 -17.09 35.26
C ASP A 548 18.28 -18.02 34.36
N GLU A 549 18.68 -19.28 34.29
CA GLU A 549 18.02 -20.31 33.47
C GLU A 549 16.51 -20.41 33.79
N ALA A 550 16.14 -20.34 35.07
CA ALA A 550 14.74 -20.43 35.50
C ALA A 550 13.91 -19.24 34.97
N LYS A 551 14.47 -18.03 34.98
CA LYS A 551 13.83 -16.84 34.43
C LYS A 551 13.73 -16.90 32.90
N ILE A 552 14.76 -17.39 32.22
CA ILE A 552 14.71 -17.62 30.75
C ILE A 552 13.60 -18.62 30.45
N ARG A 553 13.54 -19.74 31.17
CA ARG A 553 12.54 -20.78 30.97
C ARG A 553 11.10 -20.29 31.18
N ALA A 554 10.87 -19.49 32.22
CA ALA A 554 9.57 -18.88 32.48
C ALA A 554 9.17 -17.87 31.39
N ALA A 555 10.14 -17.14 30.83
CA ALA A 555 9.93 -16.23 29.71
C ALA A 555 9.53 -16.96 28.42
N LEU A 556 10.10 -18.14 28.14
CA LEU A 556 9.76 -18.96 26.97
C LEU A 556 8.29 -19.44 26.94
N ASP A 557 7.58 -19.40 28.08
CA ASP A 557 6.15 -19.74 28.16
C ASP A 557 5.21 -18.56 27.85
N GLY A 558 5.74 -17.35 27.69
CA GLY A 558 4.94 -16.15 27.45
C GLY A 558 5.72 -15.06 26.71
N LEU A 559 6.36 -15.41 25.60
CA LEU A 559 7.16 -14.49 24.79
C LEU A 559 6.35 -13.29 24.31
N GLU A 560 5.08 -13.49 23.98
CA GLU A 560 4.15 -12.45 23.53
C GLU A 560 3.90 -11.36 24.60
N ARG A 561 4.11 -11.69 25.87
CA ARG A 561 4.00 -10.75 26.99
C ARG A 561 5.25 -9.89 27.14
N LEU A 562 6.39 -10.38 26.67
CA LEU A 562 7.65 -9.65 26.68
C LEU A 562 7.74 -8.69 25.49
N ASN A 563 7.23 -9.10 24.33
CA ASN A 563 7.07 -8.25 23.16
C ASN A 563 5.88 -8.73 22.32
N PRO A 564 4.88 -7.87 22.04
CA PRO A 564 3.71 -8.24 21.22
C PRO A 564 4.05 -8.71 19.80
N ALA A 565 5.26 -8.43 19.30
CA ALA A 565 5.74 -8.90 18.00
C ALA A 565 6.35 -10.32 18.06
N MET A 566 6.56 -10.90 19.24
CA MET A 566 7.04 -12.27 19.40
C MET A 566 5.85 -13.22 19.49
N PRO A 567 5.72 -14.20 18.56
CA PRO A 567 4.68 -15.22 18.67
C PRO A 567 4.95 -16.16 19.86
N PRO A 568 3.91 -16.86 20.38
CA PRO A 568 4.11 -17.90 21.39
C PRO A 568 5.04 -18.99 20.86
N LEU A 569 5.98 -19.45 21.71
CA LEU A 569 6.92 -20.50 21.32
C LEU A 569 6.23 -21.87 21.28
N SER A 570 6.08 -22.41 20.08
CA SER A 570 5.49 -23.73 19.82
C SER A 570 6.55 -24.84 19.95
N ALA A 571 7.02 -25.06 21.18
CA ALA A 571 7.95 -26.13 21.53
C ALA A 571 7.48 -26.88 22.79
N THR A 572 7.86 -28.15 22.92
CA THR A 572 7.56 -28.98 24.10
C THR A 572 8.24 -28.43 25.36
N ALA A 573 7.77 -28.84 26.54
CA ALA A 573 8.39 -28.41 27.80
C ALA A 573 9.89 -28.77 27.88
N ALA A 574 10.27 -29.94 27.37
CA ALA A 574 11.65 -30.41 27.36
C ALA A 574 12.54 -29.61 26.40
N GLU A 575 12.02 -29.23 25.22
CA GLU A 575 12.73 -28.36 24.26
C GLU A 575 12.90 -26.95 24.83
N LYS A 576 11.89 -26.42 25.53
CA LYS A 576 12.02 -25.13 26.23
C LYS A 576 13.03 -25.19 27.37
N ASP A 577 13.10 -26.31 28.11
CA ASP A 577 14.12 -26.53 29.14
C ASP A 577 15.53 -26.60 28.52
N ALA A 578 15.68 -27.26 27.36
CA ALA A 578 16.93 -27.33 26.63
C ALA A 578 17.37 -25.95 26.11
N LEU A 579 16.46 -25.20 25.48
CA LEU A 579 16.72 -23.84 25.01
C LEU A 579 17.11 -22.90 26.15
N ALA A 580 16.44 -23.00 27.31
CA ALA A 580 16.76 -22.19 28.47
C ALA A 580 18.17 -22.48 29.01
N ARG A 581 18.57 -23.75 29.08
CA ARG A 581 19.93 -24.17 29.44
C ARG A 581 20.95 -23.63 28.45
N PHE A 582 20.74 -23.87 27.16
CA PHE A 582 21.63 -23.42 26.10
C PHE A 582 21.87 -21.90 26.13
N LEU A 583 20.81 -21.10 26.29
CA LEU A 583 20.93 -19.64 26.39
C LEU A 583 21.63 -19.20 27.69
N ALA A 584 21.39 -19.89 28.80
CA ALA A 584 22.07 -19.61 30.08
C ALA A 584 23.56 -19.98 30.05
N GLU A 585 23.95 -21.01 29.30
CA GLU A 585 25.34 -21.41 29.07
C GLU A 585 26.05 -20.51 28.06
N SER A 586 25.35 -20.10 27.01
CA SER A 586 25.80 -19.11 26.03
C SER A 586 26.12 -17.76 26.69
N LEU A 587 25.32 -17.34 27.67
CA LEU A 587 25.58 -16.14 28.49
C LEU A 587 26.89 -16.21 29.30
N LYS A 588 27.38 -17.42 29.60
CA LYS A 588 28.64 -17.65 30.35
C LYS A 588 29.85 -17.83 29.43
N GLY A 589 29.66 -17.75 28.10
CA GLY A 589 30.69 -17.97 27.09
C GLY A 589 31.05 -19.44 26.87
N GLY A 590 30.15 -20.37 27.21
CA GLY A 590 30.42 -21.82 27.27
C GLY A 590 30.09 -22.63 26.02
N ALA A 591 29.34 -22.10 25.04
CA ALA A 591 29.02 -22.81 23.80
C ALA A 591 29.91 -22.29 22.65
N ARG A 592 30.82 -23.14 22.17
CA ARG A 592 31.60 -22.95 20.93
C ARG A 592 31.72 -24.28 20.21
#